data_AF-A0AA47LSP5-F1
#
_entry.id   AF-A0AA47LSP5-F1
#
_cell.length_a   1.000
_cell.length_b   1.000
_cell.length_c   1.000
_cell.angle_alpha   90.00
_cell.angle_beta   90.00
_cell.angle_gamma   90.00
#
_symmetry.space_group_name_H-M   'P 1'
#
loop_
_entity.id
_entity.type
_entity.pdbx_description
1 polymer ?
#
loop_
_entity_poly.entity_id
_entity_poly.type
_entity_poly.pdbx_seq_one_letter_code
_entity_poly.pdbx_strand_id
1 'polypeptide(L)'
;MDSALQHSVLRWWQSMYLSPNELYKKGITPAPNAQKAQLKRCRDLDAVMLTPGFRALWQSLPALITEHATSSDMECWAAIAGALVHVKHDSAHNLATAAGSKAQSDKSRVSELRFAQLQDTKTPDEFLRRLRRILHQLDHSVLVKSLAKDIYQWFEEHSQFYPRQADKRITVQWAMDYYRAAGTK
;
A
#
# COMPACT_ATOMS: atom_id res chain seq x y z
N MET A 1 1.70 9.13 8.43
CA MET A 1 3.03 8.53 8.15
C MET A 1 4.07 9.59 7.84
N ASP A 2 5.09 9.72 8.71
CA ASP A 2 6.22 10.63 8.51
C ASP A 2 7.18 10.19 7.39
N SER A 3 8.17 11.04 7.05
CA SER A 3 9.15 10.77 5.99
C SER A 3 10.10 9.60 6.30
N ALA A 4 10.42 9.36 7.57
CA ALA A 4 11.36 8.31 7.98
C ALA A 4 10.73 6.93 7.74
N LEU A 5 9.45 6.77 8.12
CA LEU A 5 8.66 5.57 7.89
C LEU A 5 8.51 5.28 6.40
N GLN A 6 8.22 6.29 5.56
CA GLN A 6 8.15 6.06 4.10
C GLN A 6 9.51 5.64 3.53
N HIS A 7 10.61 6.11 4.13
CA HIS A 7 11.94 5.70 3.71
C HIS A 7 12.23 4.24 4.07
N SER A 8 11.94 3.81 5.31
CA SER A 8 12.07 2.40 5.73
C SER A 8 11.26 1.47 4.84
N VAL A 9 9.99 1.82 4.59
CA VAL A 9 9.09 1.06 3.70
C VAL A 9 9.63 0.97 2.28
N LEU A 10 10.10 2.09 1.72
CA LEU A 10 10.65 2.10 0.37
C LEU A 10 11.90 1.21 0.28
N ARG A 11 12.82 1.29 1.25
CA ARG A 11 14.04 0.44 1.26
C ARG A 11 13.68 -1.04 1.37
N TRP A 12 12.72 -1.39 2.24
CA TRP A 12 12.22 -2.75 2.37
C TRP A 12 11.62 -3.26 1.05
N TRP A 13 10.78 -2.47 0.39
CA TRP A 13 10.22 -2.85 -0.91
C TRP A 13 11.31 -2.99 -1.99
N GLN A 14 12.25 -2.05 -2.04
CA GLN A 14 13.38 -2.06 -2.98
C GLN A 14 14.20 -3.34 -2.86
N SER A 15 14.44 -3.83 -1.63
CA SER A 15 15.18 -5.07 -1.38
C SER A 15 14.59 -6.31 -2.08
N MET A 16 13.29 -6.29 -2.42
CA MET A 16 12.58 -7.42 -3.07
C MET A 16 12.44 -7.27 -4.59
N TYR A 17 12.64 -6.06 -5.13
CA TYR A 17 12.24 -5.69 -6.49
C TYR A 17 13.35 -5.08 -7.34
N LEU A 18 14.33 -4.39 -6.75
CA LEU A 18 15.45 -3.83 -7.51
C LEU A 18 16.47 -4.90 -7.90
N SER A 19 17.19 -4.64 -8.99
CA SER A 19 18.29 -5.50 -9.42
C SER A 19 19.49 -5.44 -8.45
N PRO A 20 20.36 -6.47 -8.40
CA PRO A 20 21.54 -6.46 -7.53
C PRO A 20 22.43 -5.23 -7.70
N ASN A 21 22.57 -4.70 -8.93
CA ASN A 21 23.36 -3.51 -9.21
C ASN A 21 22.74 -2.24 -8.60
N GLU A 22 21.43 -2.07 -8.73
CA GLU A 22 20.72 -0.94 -8.13
C GLU A 22 20.72 -1.00 -6.60
N LEU A 23 20.60 -2.21 -6.04
CA LEU A 23 20.71 -2.47 -4.61
C LEU A 23 22.10 -2.12 -4.06
N TYR A 24 23.16 -2.52 -4.77
CA TYR A 24 24.53 -2.17 -4.42
C TYR A 24 24.73 -0.65 -4.38
N LYS A 25 24.28 0.08 -5.42
CA LYS A 25 24.36 1.55 -5.46
C LYS A 25 23.62 2.25 -4.31
N LYS A 26 22.58 1.61 -3.76
CA LYS A 26 21.76 2.16 -2.66
C LYS A 26 22.19 1.65 -1.28
N GLY A 27 23.17 0.75 -1.20
CA GLY A 27 23.56 0.08 0.03
C GLY A 27 22.40 -0.70 0.67
N ILE A 28 21.63 -1.43 -0.14
CA ILE A 28 20.51 -2.25 0.33
C ILE A 28 20.86 -3.73 0.11
N THR A 29 20.71 -4.54 1.16
CA THR A 29 20.87 -5.99 1.07
C THR A 29 19.65 -6.59 0.36
N PRO A 30 19.83 -7.48 -0.64
CA PRO A 30 18.71 -8.15 -1.30
C PRO A 30 17.94 -9.03 -0.32
N ALA A 31 16.61 -8.96 -0.39
CA ALA A 31 15.75 -9.86 0.36
C ALA A 31 15.74 -11.26 -0.30
N PRO A 32 15.67 -12.34 0.50
CA PRO A 32 15.49 -13.68 -0.04
C PRO A 32 14.22 -13.81 -0.89
N ASN A 33 14.32 -14.44 -2.06
CA ASN A 33 13.18 -14.64 -2.98
C ASN A 33 11.96 -15.29 -2.31
N ALA A 34 12.19 -16.16 -1.32
CA ALA A 34 11.16 -16.83 -0.54
C ALA A 34 10.23 -15.84 0.20
N GLN A 35 10.76 -14.73 0.73
CA GLN A 35 9.98 -13.75 1.50
C GLN A 35 8.87 -13.13 0.64
N LYS A 36 9.23 -12.67 -0.56
CA LYS A 36 8.27 -12.14 -1.55
C LYS A 36 7.22 -13.17 -1.94
N ALA A 37 7.64 -14.42 -2.18
CA ALA A 37 6.72 -15.49 -2.58
C ALA A 37 5.74 -15.87 -1.48
N GLN A 38 6.19 -15.93 -0.22
CA GLN A 38 5.34 -16.20 0.95
C GLN A 38 4.30 -15.09 1.14
N LEU A 39 4.74 -13.82 1.17
CA LEU A 39 3.85 -12.67 1.31
C LEU A 39 2.74 -12.62 0.24
N LYS A 40 3.07 -12.94 -1.01
CA LYS A 40 2.08 -12.99 -2.12
C LYS A 40 1.02 -14.08 -1.96
N ARG A 41 1.29 -15.12 -1.15
CA ARG A 41 0.38 -16.26 -0.94
C ARG A 41 -0.56 -16.05 0.25
N CYS A 42 -0.24 -15.13 1.16
CA CYS A 42 -1.05 -14.84 2.33
C CYS A 42 -2.43 -14.30 1.93
N ARG A 43 -3.50 -14.81 2.54
CA ARG A 43 -4.89 -14.47 2.19
C ARG A 43 -5.51 -13.39 3.08
N ASP A 44 -4.99 -13.27 4.29
CA ASP A 44 -5.43 -12.41 5.37
C ASP A 44 -4.20 -11.76 6.05
N LEU A 45 -4.46 -10.81 6.95
CA LEU A 45 -3.43 -10.08 7.68
C LEU A 45 -2.65 -10.97 8.66
N ASP A 46 -3.32 -11.90 9.34
CA ASP A 46 -2.68 -12.83 10.27
C ASP A 46 -1.59 -13.66 9.57
N ALA A 47 -1.91 -14.22 8.40
CA ALA A 47 -0.94 -14.95 7.61
C ALA A 47 0.22 -14.06 7.14
N VAL A 48 -0.01 -12.76 6.90
CA VAL A 48 1.08 -11.82 6.57
C VAL A 48 2.00 -11.61 7.77
N MET A 49 1.44 -11.39 8.97
CA MET A 49 2.22 -11.15 10.20
C MET A 49 3.16 -12.30 10.54
N LEU A 50 2.76 -13.53 10.21
CA LEU A 50 3.56 -14.73 10.47
C LEU A 50 4.72 -14.94 9.47
N THR A 51 4.86 -14.09 8.45
CA THR A 51 5.92 -14.24 7.45
C THR A 51 7.26 -13.63 7.87
N PRO A 52 8.40 -14.22 7.42
CA PRO A 52 9.71 -13.59 7.55
C PRO A 52 9.81 -12.24 6.80
N GLY A 53 9.07 -12.09 5.69
CA GLY A 53 9.05 -10.85 4.91
C GLY A 53 8.41 -9.68 5.67
N PHE A 54 7.32 -9.93 6.40
CA PHE A 54 6.74 -8.96 7.33
C PHE A 54 7.69 -8.66 8.50
N ARG A 55 8.28 -9.69 9.10
CA ARG A 55 9.25 -9.51 10.19
C ARG A 55 10.42 -8.60 9.79
N ALA A 56 10.94 -8.75 8.57
CA ALA A 56 11.98 -7.88 8.03
C ALA A 56 11.51 -6.42 7.87
N LEU A 57 10.25 -6.19 7.49
CA LEU A 57 9.68 -4.84 7.49
C LEU A 57 9.62 -4.29 8.91
N TRP A 58 9.02 -5.05 9.83
CA TRP A 58 8.83 -4.67 11.22
C TRP A 58 10.13 -4.25 11.90
N GLN A 59 11.20 -5.03 11.71
CA GLN A 59 12.53 -4.74 12.26
C GLN A 59 13.22 -3.52 11.63
N SER A 60 12.77 -3.05 10.47
CA SER A 60 13.30 -1.84 9.82
C SER A 60 12.65 -0.54 10.31
N LEU A 61 11.61 -0.66 11.13
CA LEU A 61 10.89 0.48 11.69
C LEU A 61 11.61 1.01 12.94
N PRO A 62 11.44 2.30 13.29
CA PRO A 62 11.97 2.85 14.53
C PRO A 62 11.41 2.13 15.77
N ALA A 63 12.27 1.90 16.76
CA ALA A 63 11.91 1.20 18.01
C ALA A 63 10.68 1.81 18.71
N LEU A 64 10.56 3.15 18.67
CA LEU A 64 9.43 3.89 19.23
C LEU A 64 8.07 3.42 18.68
N ILE A 65 8.02 2.99 17.41
CA ILE A 65 6.81 2.46 16.79
C ILE A 65 6.59 1.00 17.21
N THR A 66 7.66 0.19 17.22
CA THR A 66 7.53 -1.25 17.44
C THR A 66 7.32 -1.63 18.90
N GLU A 67 7.86 -0.87 19.86
CA GLU A 67 7.77 -1.16 21.29
C GLU A 67 6.41 -0.81 21.91
N HIS A 68 5.71 0.17 21.33
CA HIS A 68 4.38 0.62 21.77
C HIS A 68 3.27 0.25 20.80
N ALA A 69 3.54 -0.67 19.87
CA ALA A 69 2.60 -1.07 18.85
C ALA A 69 1.35 -1.72 19.46
N THR A 70 0.19 -1.20 19.07
CA THR A 70 -1.10 -1.85 19.31
C THR A 70 -1.35 -2.96 18.27
N SER A 71 -2.37 -3.78 18.49
CA SER A 71 -2.80 -4.76 17.49
C SER A 71 -3.16 -4.09 16.15
N SER A 72 -3.77 -2.90 16.20
CA SER A 72 -4.12 -2.14 15.00
C SER A 72 -2.88 -1.64 14.23
N ASP A 73 -1.81 -1.28 14.94
CA ASP A 73 -0.54 -0.92 14.29
C ASP A 73 0.05 -2.12 13.56
N MET A 74 0.03 -3.31 14.19
CA MET A 74 0.50 -4.53 13.52
C MET A 74 -0.33 -4.86 12.28
N GLU A 75 -1.66 -4.74 12.34
CA GLU A 75 -2.55 -4.92 11.19
C GLU A 75 -2.27 -3.90 10.07
N CYS A 76 -2.02 -2.64 10.43
CA CYS A 76 -1.65 -1.58 9.49
C CYS A 76 -0.37 -1.96 8.72
N TRP A 77 0.68 -2.33 9.45
CA TRP A 77 1.96 -2.72 8.84
C TRP A 77 1.86 -4.02 8.05
N ALA A 78 1.01 -4.96 8.48
CA ALA A 78 0.72 -6.18 7.73
C ALA A 78 -0.02 -5.85 6.42
N ALA A 79 -0.97 -4.92 6.43
CA ALA A 79 -1.66 -4.46 5.23
C ALA A 79 -0.69 -3.75 4.27
N ILE A 80 0.22 -2.92 4.78
CA ILE A 80 1.28 -2.28 3.99
C ILE A 80 2.14 -3.36 3.33
N ALA A 81 2.69 -4.31 4.09
CA ALA A 81 3.51 -5.39 3.52
C ALA A 81 2.72 -6.22 2.48
N GLY A 82 1.50 -6.60 2.84
CA GLY A 82 0.60 -7.43 2.06
C GLY A 82 0.08 -6.77 0.78
N ALA A 83 0.06 -5.44 0.70
CA ALA A 83 -0.29 -4.68 -0.50
C ALA A 83 0.94 -4.37 -1.34
N LEU A 84 2.01 -3.86 -0.73
CA LEU A 84 3.24 -3.46 -1.43
C LEU A 84 3.96 -4.62 -2.11
N VAL A 85 3.85 -5.83 -1.57
CA VAL A 85 4.38 -7.02 -2.25
C VAL A 85 3.71 -7.25 -3.61
N HIS A 86 2.54 -6.67 -3.89
CA HIS A 86 1.89 -6.72 -5.20
C HIS A 86 2.23 -5.52 -6.10
N VAL A 87 3.04 -4.55 -5.65
CA VAL A 87 3.54 -3.47 -6.49
C VAL A 87 4.86 -3.92 -7.12
N LYS A 88 4.90 -4.02 -8.45
CA LYS A 88 6.10 -4.42 -9.21
C LYS A 88 6.89 -3.21 -9.72
N HIS A 89 6.20 -2.09 -9.95
CA HIS A 89 6.79 -0.89 -10.54
C HIS A 89 6.44 0.33 -9.68
N ASP A 90 7.46 1.03 -9.20
CA ASP A 90 7.31 2.31 -8.51
C ASP A 90 7.06 3.39 -9.56
N SER A 91 5.80 3.83 -9.67
CA SER A 91 5.38 4.80 -10.69
C SER A 91 5.27 6.21 -10.13
N ALA A 92 4.98 7.21 -10.98
CA ALA A 92 4.76 8.59 -10.54
C ALA A 92 3.36 8.84 -9.96
N HIS A 93 2.43 7.89 -10.07
CA HIS A 93 1.01 8.10 -9.77
C HIS A 93 0.59 7.39 -8.48
N ASN A 94 -0.17 8.08 -7.64
CA ASN A 94 -0.84 7.47 -6.49
C ASN A 94 -1.94 6.48 -6.93
N LEU A 95 -2.46 5.70 -5.98
CA LEU A 95 -3.45 4.65 -6.25
C LEU A 95 -4.70 5.20 -6.97
N ALA A 96 -5.26 6.30 -6.47
CA ALA A 96 -6.48 6.91 -6.97
C ALA A 96 -6.31 7.49 -8.39
N THR A 97 -5.21 8.21 -8.61
CA THR A 97 -4.85 8.77 -9.91
C THR A 97 -4.64 7.66 -10.93
N ALA A 98 -3.89 6.61 -10.57
CA ALA A 98 -3.69 5.46 -11.46
C ALA A 98 -5.01 4.73 -11.77
N ALA A 99 -5.90 4.60 -10.79
CA ALA A 99 -7.24 4.02 -10.95
C ALA A 99 -8.14 4.82 -11.90
N GLY A 100 -8.17 6.16 -11.74
CA GLY A 100 -8.98 7.05 -12.55
C GLY A 100 -8.41 7.31 -13.94
N SER A 101 -7.08 7.16 -14.12
CA SER A 101 -6.42 7.37 -15.40
C SER A 101 -7.03 6.51 -16.51
N LYS A 102 -7.12 7.10 -17.70
CA LYS A 102 -7.54 6.40 -18.90
C LYS A 102 -6.31 5.72 -19.51
N ALA A 103 -6.45 4.44 -19.84
CA ALA A 103 -5.47 3.79 -20.70
C ALA A 103 -5.70 4.24 -22.16
N GLN A 104 -5.27 3.44 -23.15
CA GLN A 104 -5.58 3.64 -24.57
C GLN A 104 -7.10 3.59 -24.90
N SER A 105 -7.98 3.61 -23.91
CA SER A 105 -9.43 3.57 -24.03
C SER A 105 -10.04 4.78 -23.32
N ASP A 106 -11.25 5.18 -23.71
CA ASP A 106 -11.98 6.28 -23.06
C ASP A 106 -12.48 5.94 -21.64
N LYS A 107 -12.23 4.72 -21.16
CA LYS A 107 -12.59 4.24 -19.82
C LYS A 107 -11.40 4.30 -18.86
N SER A 108 -11.67 4.66 -17.61
CA SER A 108 -10.72 4.55 -16.50
C SER A 108 -10.23 3.12 -16.33
N ARG A 109 -8.96 2.94 -15.94
CA ARG A 109 -8.34 1.62 -15.72
C ARG A 109 -9.07 0.79 -14.66
N VAL A 110 -9.64 1.47 -13.67
CA VAL A 110 -10.52 0.87 -12.66
C VAL A 110 -11.87 1.54 -12.78
N SER A 111 -12.95 0.74 -12.83
CA SER A 111 -14.31 1.28 -12.86
C SER A 111 -14.66 1.98 -11.55
N GLU A 112 -15.46 3.05 -11.63
CA GLU A 112 -15.93 3.83 -10.48
C GLU A 112 -16.53 2.95 -9.37
N LEU A 113 -17.43 2.03 -9.73
CA LEU A 113 -18.05 1.10 -8.77
C LEU A 113 -17.03 0.28 -7.97
N ARG A 114 -15.94 -0.17 -8.60
CA ARG A 114 -14.90 -0.96 -7.91
C ARG A 114 -14.08 -0.09 -6.97
N PHE A 115 -13.84 1.17 -7.36
CA PHE A 115 -13.11 2.12 -6.54
C PHE A 115 -13.95 2.60 -5.35
N ALA A 116 -15.25 2.86 -5.55
CA ALA A 116 -16.20 3.13 -4.47
C ALA A 116 -16.27 1.97 -3.46
N GLN A 117 -16.30 0.72 -3.96
CA GLN A 117 -16.25 -0.46 -3.09
C GLN A 117 -14.97 -0.58 -2.26
N LEU A 118 -13.82 -0.03 -2.72
CA LEU A 118 -12.62 0.07 -1.90
C LEU A 118 -12.80 1.11 -0.78
N GLN A 119 -13.44 2.25 -1.09
CA GLN A 119 -13.69 3.32 -0.12
C GLN A 119 -14.66 2.88 0.99
N ASP A 120 -15.61 1.98 0.67
CA ASP A 120 -16.65 1.55 1.60
C ASP A 120 -16.26 0.38 2.52
N THR A 121 -15.05 -0.17 2.39
CA THR A 121 -14.61 -1.35 3.16
C THR A 121 -14.69 -1.14 4.66
N LYS A 122 -15.14 -2.19 5.37
CA LYS A 122 -15.35 -2.13 6.82
C LYS A 122 -14.31 -2.89 7.63
N THR A 123 -13.55 -3.79 7.01
CA THR A 123 -12.56 -4.59 7.72
C THR A 123 -11.17 -4.49 7.07
N PRO A 124 -10.10 -4.57 7.86
CA PRO A 124 -8.73 -4.59 7.37
C PRO A 124 -8.46 -5.68 6.29
N ASP A 125 -9.00 -6.89 6.47
CA ASP A 125 -8.85 -7.98 5.48
C ASP A 125 -9.60 -7.71 4.17
N GLU A 126 -10.81 -7.14 4.26
CA GLU A 126 -11.57 -6.76 3.08
C GLU A 126 -10.83 -5.65 2.31
N PHE A 127 -10.31 -4.67 3.04
CA PHE A 127 -9.50 -3.58 2.50
C PHE A 127 -8.29 -4.10 1.73
N LEU A 128 -7.46 -4.95 2.35
CA LEU A 128 -6.30 -5.54 1.69
C LEU A 128 -6.70 -6.36 0.45
N ARG A 129 -7.78 -7.15 0.55
CA ARG A 129 -8.27 -7.96 -0.57
C ARG A 129 -8.68 -7.10 -1.76
N ARG A 130 -9.40 -6.00 -1.53
CA ARG A 130 -9.83 -5.06 -2.59
C ARG A 130 -8.65 -4.29 -3.17
N LEU A 131 -7.71 -3.84 -2.33
CA LEU A 131 -6.47 -3.22 -2.78
C LEU A 131 -5.71 -4.12 -3.75
N ARG A 132 -5.52 -5.40 -3.41
CA ARG A 132 -4.82 -6.35 -4.30
C ARG A 132 -5.48 -6.51 -5.67
N ARG A 133 -6.81 -6.51 -5.71
CA ARG A 133 -7.57 -6.57 -6.99
C ARG A 133 -7.37 -5.31 -7.82
N ILE A 134 -7.40 -4.14 -7.18
CA ILE A 134 -7.14 -2.86 -7.85
C ILE A 134 -5.70 -2.81 -8.37
N LEU A 135 -4.71 -3.19 -7.55
CA LEU A 135 -3.32 -3.26 -7.98
C LEU A 135 -3.10 -4.17 -9.18
N HIS A 136 -3.82 -5.29 -9.26
CA HIS A 136 -3.79 -6.16 -10.43
C HIS A 136 -4.34 -5.46 -11.68
N GLN A 137 -5.42 -4.69 -11.58
CA GLN A 137 -5.96 -3.89 -12.71
C GLN A 137 -5.04 -2.74 -13.11
N LEU A 138 -4.18 -2.30 -12.20
CA LEU A 138 -3.18 -1.28 -12.43
C LEU A 138 -1.84 -1.84 -12.92
N ASP A 139 -1.82 -3.10 -13.36
CA ASP A 139 -0.60 -3.81 -13.81
C ASP A 139 0.52 -3.73 -12.77
N HIS A 140 0.16 -3.73 -11.49
CA HIS A 140 1.09 -3.65 -10.36
C HIS A 140 1.95 -2.38 -10.34
N SER A 141 1.46 -1.27 -10.92
CA SER A 141 2.21 -0.03 -11.09
C SER A 141 1.54 1.15 -10.36
N VAL A 142 2.10 1.52 -9.21
CA VAL A 142 1.67 2.66 -8.38
C VAL A 142 2.87 3.20 -7.59
N LEU A 143 2.81 4.46 -7.16
CA LEU A 143 3.83 5.08 -6.31
C LEU A 143 3.85 4.41 -4.93
N VAL A 144 4.95 3.71 -4.61
CA VAL A 144 5.09 2.85 -3.42
C VAL A 144 4.88 3.63 -2.12
N LYS A 145 5.53 4.78 -1.99
CA LYS A 145 5.41 5.63 -0.79
C LYS A 145 4.00 6.16 -0.60
N SER A 146 3.33 6.54 -1.68
CA SER A 146 1.95 7.04 -1.61
C SER A 146 1.01 5.94 -1.17
N LEU A 147 1.11 4.74 -1.75
CA LEU A 147 0.26 3.63 -1.35
C LEU A 147 0.44 3.28 0.14
N ALA A 148 1.69 3.23 0.62
CA ALA A 148 1.96 2.99 2.03
C ALA A 148 1.34 4.08 2.93
N LYS A 149 1.43 5.35 2.52
CA LYS A 149 0.84 6.48 3.25
C LYS A 149 -0.68 6.40 3.28
N ASP A 150 -1.30 6.05 2.16
CA ASP A 150 -2.75 5.92 2.03
C ASP A 150 -3.28 4.78 2.91
N ILE A 151 -2.60 3.62 2.92
CA ILE A 151 -2.94 2.51 3.81
C ILE A 151 -2.79 2.93 5.28
N TYR A 152 -1.68 3.57 5.63
CA TYR A 152 -1.45 4.06 6.98
C TYR A 152 -2.58 4.98 7.44
N GLN A 153 -2.95 5.96 6.60
CA GLN A 153 -4.03 6.89 6.89
C GLN A 153 -5.39 6.19 6.99
N TRP A 154 -5.67 5.19 6.14
CA TRP A 154 -6.90 4.40 6.24
C TRP A 154 -7.02 3.71 7.60
N PHE A 155 -5.94 3.12 8.11
CA PHE A 155 -5.95 2.50 9.45
C PHE A 155 -6.10 3.52 10.56
N GLU A 156 -5.43 4.68 10.47
CA GLU A 156 -5.65 5.75 11.45
C GLU A 156 -7.12 6.22 11.48
N GLU A 157 -7.80 6.26 10.34
CA GLU A 157 -9.22 6.61 10.25
C GLU A 157 -10.13 5.47 10.71
N HIS A 158 -9.76 4.22 10.45
CA HIS A 158 -10.51 3.04 10.83
C HIS A 158 -10.52 2.81 12.35
N SER A 159 -9.41 3.09 13.02
CA SER A 159 -9.23 2.86 14.47
C SER A 159 -9.69 4.04 15.34
N GLN A 160 -10.05 5.17 14.73
CA GLN A 160 -10.52 6.35 15.45
C GLN A 160 -12.04 6.29 15.70
N PHE A 161 -12.45 6.52 16.95
CA PHE A 161 -13.87 6.63 17.33
C PHE A 161 -14.54 7.92 16.81
N TYR A 162 -13.75 8.95 16.50
CA TYR A 162 -14.27 10.24 16.06
C TYR A 162 -14.03 10.47 14.56
N PRO A 163 -15.04 10.96 13.82
CA PRO A 163 -14.89 11.24 12.41
C PRO A 163 -13.87 12.36 12.18
N ARG A 164 -12.85 12.12 11.35
CA ARG A 164 -11.98 13.18 10.83
C ARG A 164 -12.77 14.20 10.00
N GLN A 165 -12.24 15.44 9.93
CA GLN A 165 -12.71 16.47 9.00
C GLN A 165 -12.78 15.90 7.57
N ALA A 166 -13.85 16.24 6.83
CA ALA A 166 -14.19 15.59 5.57
C ALA A 166 -13.08 15.69 4.51
N ASP A 167 -12.39 16.82 4.42
CA ASP A 167 -11.25 17.08 3.53
C ASP A 167 -9.99 16.25 3.87
N LYS A 168 -9.90 15.79 5.12
CA LYS A 168 -8.78 14.98 5.62
C LYS A 168 -9.03 13.48 5.56
N ARG A 169 -10.19 13.04 5.07
CA ARG A 169 -10.51 11.62 4.91
C ARG A 169 -9.83 11.04 3.67
N ILE A 170 -9.18 9.89 3.82
CA ILE A 170 -8.50 9.23 2.70
C ILE A 170 -9.47 8.90 1.57
N THR A 171 -10.71 8.51 1.90
CA THR A 171 -11.75 8.20 0.90
C THR A 171 -12.15 9.41 0.06
N VAL A 172 -12.20 10.60 0.67
CA VAL A 172 -12.48 11.87 -0.05
C VAL A 172 -11.30 12.26 -0.91
N GLN A 173 -10.06 12.16 -0.41
CA GLN A 173 -8.86 12.43 -1.21
C GLN A 173 -8.77 11.50 -2.41
N TRP A 174 -9.04 10.21 -2.20
CA TRP A 174 -9.12 9.22 -3.27
C TRP A 174 -10.20 9.54 -4.29
N ALA A 175 -11.41 9.91 -3.87
CA ALA A 175 -12.47 10.31 -4.80
C ALA A 175 -12.04 11.51 -5.66
N MET A 176 -11.48 12.55 -5.04
CA MET A 176 -11.03 13.76 -5.75
C MET A 176 -9.94 13.45 -6.77
N ASP A 177 -8.92 12.67 -6.40
CA ASP A 177 -7.83 12.29 -7.31
C ASP A 177 -8.29 11.37 -8.44
N TYR A 178 -9.17 10.42 -8.12
CA TYR A 178 -9.77 9.50 -9.11
C TYR A 178 -10.58 10.27 -10.16
N TYR A 179 -11.53 11.12 -9.74
CA TYR A 179 -12.39 11.84 -10.68
C TYR A 179 -11.62 12.91 -11.46
N ARG A 180 -10.62 13.56 -10.85
CA ARG A 180 -9.72 14.46 -11.57
C ARG A 180 -8.99 13.72 -12.70
N ALA A 181 -8.44 12.55 -12.41
CA ALA A 181 -7.75 11.74 -13.42
C ALA A 181 -8.71 11.20 -14.49
N ALA A 182 -9.91 10.77 -14.10
CA ALA A 182 -10.93 10.27 -15.03
C ALA A 182 -11.54 11.34 -15.94
N GLY A 183 -11.59 12.60 -15.48
CA GLY A 183 -12.06 13.75 -16.26
C GLY A 183 -11.00 14.36 -17.17
N THR A 184 -9.73 13.99 -17.03
CA THR A 184 -8.64 14.46 -17.91
C THR A 184 -8.79 13.76 -19.27
N LYS A 185 -8.83 14.54 -20.35
CA LYS A 185 -8.85 14.04 -21.73
C LYS A 185 -7.48 13.59 -22.20
#